data_AF-R0CWR5-F1
#
_entry.id   AF-R0CWR5-F1
#
_cell.length_a   1.000
_cell.length_b   1.000
_cell.length_c   1.000
_cell.angle_alpha   90.00
_cell.angle_beta   90.00
_cell.angle_gamma   90.00
#
_symmetry.space_group_name_H-M   'P 1'
#
loop_
_entity.id
_entity.type
_entity.pdbx_description
1 polymer ?
#
loop_
_entity_poly.entity_id
_entity_poly.type
_entity_poly.pdbx_seq_one_letter_code
_entity_poly.pdbx_strand_id
1 'polypeptide(L)'
;MERSELFEWVKETYGTAPDYPWNDWNAVLRHAESKKWYAVILEVSVQKLGLAGNQIIDILNVKSDPLLIGSLRSKQGYFPAYHMNKEKWVSIALDGSVPDDEIKNLLDMSYKLTRK
;
A
#
# COMPACT_ATOMS: atom_id res chain seq x y z
N MET A 1 3.97 4.72 -10.37
CA MET A 1 3.87 5.71 -9.30
C MET A 1 4.98 5.48 -8.30
N GLU A 2 5.80 6.50 -8.09
CA GLU A 2 6.83 6.52 -7.07
C GLU A 2 6.28 6.99 -5.71
N ARG A 3 7.02 6.71 -4.64
CA ARG A 3 6.61 7.06 -3.27
C ARG A 3 6.27 8.55 -3.07
N SER A 4 7.08 9.45 -3.62
CA SER A 4 6.87 10.90 -3.49
C SER A 4 5.56 11.34 -4.15
N GLU A 5 5.28 10.80 -5.34
CA GLU A 5 4.05 11.07 -6.10
C GLU A 5 2.82 10.57 -5.34
N LEU A 6 2.93 9.38 -4.72
CA LEU A 6 1.87 8.84 -3.87
C LEU A 6 1.56 9.74 -2.68
N PHE A 7 2.58 10.26 -2.00
CA PHE A 7 2.37 11.16 -0.86
C PHE A 7 1.79 12.51 -1.26
N GLU A 8 2.22 13.07 -2.38
CA GLU A 8 1.64 14.30 -2.91
C GLU A 8 0.16 14.10 -3.25
N TRP A 9 -0.16 13.03 -3.99
CA TRP A 9 -1.55 12.71 -4.34
C TRP A 9 -2.43 12.47 -3.11
N VAL A 10 -1.94 11.74 -2.11
CA VAL A 10 -2.67 11.49 -0.84
C VAL A 10 -2.91 12.77 -0.07
N LYS A 11 -1.93 13.68 -0.04
CA LYS A 11 -2.07 14.98 0.60
C LYS A 11 -3.12 15.83 -0.10
N GLU A 12 -3.11 15.88 -1.43
CA GLU A 12 -4.10 16.63 -2.21
C GLU A 12 -5.51 16.04 -2.09
N THR A 13 -5.63 14.71 -2.10
CA THR A 13 -6.93 14.02 -2.13
C THR A 13 -7.57 13.90 -0.75
N TYR A 14 -6.78 13.62 0.29
CA TYR A 14 -7.27 13.30 1.64
C TYR A 14 -6.75 14.24 2.73
N GLY A 15 -5.89 15.21 2.41
CA GLY A 15 -5.25 16.06 3.42
C GLY A 15 -4.35 15.29 4.39
N THR A 16 -3.93 14.06 4.03
CA THR A 16 -3.14 13.21 4.92
C THR A 16 -1.65 13.38 4.64
N ALA A 17 -0.86 13.58 5.69
CA ALA A 17 0.59 13.48 5.63
C ALA A 17 1.06 12.08 6.06
N PRO A 18 2.19 11.57 5.54
CA PRO A 18 2.78 10.34 6.03
C PRO A 18 3.21 10.48 7.49
N ASP A 19 2.97 9.42 8.26
CA ASP A 19 3.42 9.27 9.64
C ASP A 19 4.45 8.14 9.71
N TYR A 20 5.41 8.24 10.63
CA TYR A 20 6.60 7.38 10.71
C TYR A 20 6.72 6.73 12.10
N PRO A 21 5.88 5.74 12.41
CA PRO A 21 5.73 5.24 13.79
C PRO A 21 6.96 4.51 14.31
N TRP A 22 7.79 4.00 13.39
CA TRP A 22 9.00 3.25 13.69
C TRP A 22 10.27 4.11 13.61
N ASN A 23 10.13 5.41 13.32
CA ASN A 23 11.24 6.34 13.17
C ASN A 23 12.29 5.87 12.14
N ASP A 24 11.82 5.27 11.04
CA ASP A 24 12.62 4.73 9.93
C ASP A 24 12.03 5.15 8.57
N TRP A 25 12.42 4.49 7.48
CA TRP A 25 11.90 4.77 6.13
C TRP A 25 10.42 4.37 5.96
N ASN A 26 9.89 3.49 6.80
CA ASN A 26 8.54 2.95 6.65
C ASN A 26 7.51 3.97 7.13
N ALA A 27 6.45 4.15 6.36
CA ALA A 27 5.42 5.13 6.64
C ALA A 27 4.04 4.50 6.71
N VAL A 28 3.14 5.16 7.44
CA VAL A 28 1.72 4.83 7.46
C VAL A 28 0.91 6.04 7.04
N LEU A 29 -0.21 5.76 6.37
CA LEU A 29 -1.24 6.73 6.08
C LEU A 29 -2.46 6.37 6.93
N ARG A 30 -2.92 7.34 7.72
CA ARG A 30 -3.97 7.12 8.71
C ARG A 30 -4.96 8.28 8.76
N HIS A 31 -6.22 7.97 9.08
CA HIS A 31 -7.27 8.97 9.24
C HIS A 31 -6.92 9.95 10.37
N ALA A 32 -7.11 11.25 10.15
CA ALA A 32 -6.74 12.29 11.12
C ALA A 32 -7.50 12.13 12.46
N GLU A 33 -8.79 11.79 12.40
CA GLU A 33 -9.66 11.66 13.58
C GLU A 33 -9.47 10.30 14.27
N SER A 34 -9.72 9.19 13.57
CA SER A 34 -9.75 7.86 14.18
C SER A 34 -8.37 7.21 14.37
N LYS A 35 -7.32 7.79 13.76
CA LYS A 35 -5.95 7.25 13.70
C LYS A 35 -5.84 5.86 13.06
N LYS A 36 -6.92 5.33 12.48
CA LYS A 36 -6.94 4.04 11.78
C LYS A 36 -6.10 4.12 10.51
N TRP A 37 -5.26 3.12 10.29
CA TRP A 37 -4.43 3.02 9.10
C TRP A 37 -5.28 2.58 7.91
N TYR A 38 -5.08 3.25 6.79
CA TYR A 38 -5.64 2.86 5.51
C TYR A 38 -4.57 2.50 4.49
N ALA A 39 -3.31 2.85 4.74
CA ALA A 39 -2.19 2.34 3.98
C ALA A 39 -0.92 2.27 4.81
N VAL A 40 -0.01 1.39 4.39
CA VAL A 40 1.34 1.27 4.96
C VAL A 40 2.31 1.15 3.79
N ILE A 41 3.34 2.00 3.78
CA ILE A 41 4.42 1.98 2.79
C ILE A 41 5.62 1.34 3.47
N LEU A 42 6.11 0.23 2.90
CA LEU A 42 7.21 -0.56 3.46
C LEU A 42 8.31 -0.75 2.43
N GLU A 43 9.56 -0.61 2.86
CA GLU A 43 10.72 -1.04 2.09
C GLU A 43 10.93 -2.54 2.27
N VAL A 44 10.99 -3.29 1.16
CA VAL A 44 11.06 -4.74 1.18
C VAL A 44 11.99 -5.28 0.10
N SER A 45 12.78 -6.30 0.45
CA SER A 45 13.53 -7.06 -0.55
C SER A 45 12.57 -7.88 -1.41
N VAL A 46 12.77 -7.87 -2.72
CA VAL A 46 11.96 -8.63 -3.69
C VAL A 46 11.92 -10.14 -3.39
N GLN A 47 12.96 -10.69 -2.74
CA GLN A 47 12.99 -12.09 -2.28
C GLN A 47 11.89 -12.41 -1.28
N LYS A 48 11.58 -11.47 -0.37
CA LYS A 48 10.51 -11.63 0.61
C LYS A 48 9.12 -11.60 -0.02
N LEU A 49 9.02 -11.10 -1.25
CA LEU A 49 7.81 -11.13 -2.07
C LEU A 49 7.74 -12.39 -2.95
N GLY A 50 8.75 -13.27 -2.89
CA GLY A 50 8.84 -14.49 -3.69
C GLY A 50 9.43 -14.30 -5.08
N LEU A 51 10.07 -13.14 -5.34
CA LEU A 51 10.75 -12.85 -6.60
C LEU A 51 12.25 -13.16 -6.53
N ALA A 52 12.87 -13.44 -7.67
CA ALA A 52 14.32 -13.55 -7.76
C ALA A 52 14.98 -12.16 -7.80
N GLY A 53 16.21 -12.07 -7.29
CA GLY A 53 16.99 -10.83 -7.26
C GLY A 53 17.34 -10.38 -5.85
N ASN A 54 18.01 -9.23 -5.74
CA ASN A 54 18.47 -8.64 -4.46
C ASN A 54 18.01 -7.19 -4.31
N GLN A 55 17.11 -6.73 -5.18
CA GLN A 55 16.59 -5.38 -5.15
C GLN A 55 15.73 -5.18 -3.90
N ILE A 56 15.71 -3.94 -3.46
CA ILE A 56 14.84 -3.44 -2.42
C ILE A 56 13.89 -2.45 -3.08
N ILE A 57 12.59 -2.63 -2.86
CA ILE A 57 11.53 -1.80 -3.45
C ILE A 57 10.59 -1.31 -2.36
N ASP A 58 9.92 -0.20 -2.62
CA ASP A 58 8.77 0.20 -1.81
C ASP A 58 7.53 -0.60 -2.25
N ILE A 59 6.75 -1.03 -1.27
CA ILE A 59 5.41 -1.58 -1.46
C ILE A 59 4.38 -0.73 -0.72
N LEU A 60 3.17 -0.68 -1.26
CA LEU A 60 2.00 -0.12 -0.62
C LEU A 60 1.06 -1.25 -0.18
N ASN A 61 0.92 -1.44 1.12
CA ASN A 61 -0.16 -2.23 1.68
C ASN A 61 -1.44 -1.41 1.74
N VAL A 62 -2.52 -1.92 1.16
CA VAL A 62 -3.86 -1.35 1.25
C VAL A 62 -4.85 -2.39 1.74
N LYS A 63 -5.90 -1.93 2.44
CA LYS A 63 -7.01 -2.78 2.87
C LYS A 63 -7.93 -3.00 1.67
N SER A 64 -8.36 -4.24 1.45
CA SER A 64 -9.20 -4.62 0.32
C SER A 64 -10.30 -5.57 0.76
N ASP A 65 -11.37 -5.63 -0.04
CA ASP A 65 -12.39 -6.67 0.11
C ASP A 65 -11.76 -8.06 -0.13
N PRO A 66 -12.02 -9.06 0.74
CA PRO A 66 -11.54 -10.42 0.56
C PRO A 66 -11.86 -11.03 -0.81
N LEU A 67 -12.98 -10.67 -1.42
CA LEU A 67 -13.39 -11.14 -2.74
C LEU A 67 -12.47 -10.62 -3.86
N LEU A 68 -11.86 -9.44 -3.68
CA LEU A 68 -10.94 -8.85 -4.65
C LEU A 68 -9.50 -9.35 -4.49
N ILE A 69 -9.09 -9.68 -3.26
CA ILE A 69 -7.69 -10.06 -2.95
C ILE A 69 -7.22 -11.24 -3.81
N GLY A 70 -8.09 -12.24 -4.02
CA GLY A 70 -7.76 -13.39 -4.85
C GLY A 70 -7.45 -12.99 -6.30
N SER A 71 -8.28 -12.13 -6.90
CA SER A 71 -8.08 -11.64 -8.26
C SER A 71 -6.85 -10.75 -8.37
N LEU A 72 -6.66 -9.80 -7.44
CA LEU A 72 -5.49 -8.91 -7.42
C LEU A 72 -4.18 -9.69 -7.38
N ARG A 73 -4.08 -10.71 -6.51
CA ARG A 73 -2.88 -11.55 -6.38
C ARG A 73 -2.57 -12.43 -7.59
N SER A 74 -3.48 -12.51 -8.57
CA SER A 74 -3.20 -13.19 -9.84
C SER A 74 -2.55 -12.27 -10.88
N LYS A 75 -2.51 -10.96 -10.62
CA LYS A 75 -1.91 -9.94 -11.48
C LYS A 75 -0.46 -9.65 -11.07
N GLN A 76 0.34 -9.20 -12.03
CA GLN A 76 1.69 -8.71 -11.78
C GLN A 76 1.69 -7.48 -10.86
N GLY A 77 2.69 -7.36 -10.00
CA GLY A 77 2.84 -6.22 -9.09
C GLY A 77 2.01 -6.32 -7.80
N TYR A 78 1.23 -7.39 -7.63
CA TYR A 78 0.44 -7.65 -6.44
C TYR A 78 0.93 -8.87 -5.69
N PHE A 79 1.04 -8.76 -4.36
CA PHE A 79 1.57 -9.81 -3.51
C PHE A 79 0.68 -10.03 -2.28
N PRO A 80 0.79 -11.18 -1.61
CA PRO A 80 0.24 -11.32 -0.27
C PRO A 80 0.68 -10.16 0.63
N ALA A 81 -0.21 -9.71 1.52
CA ALA A 81 0.08 -8.60 2.41
C ALA A 81 1.35 -8.88 3.24
N TYR A 82 2.33 -7.97 3.16
CA TYR A 82 3.56 -8.05 3.92
C TYR A 82 3.35 -7.42 5.30
N HIS A 83 3.68 -8.14 6.38
CA HIS A 83 3.41 -7.77 7.79
C HIS A 83 1.92 -7.52 8.17
N MET A 84 0.99 -7.52 7.23
CA MET A 84 -0.44 -7.29 7.46
C MET A 84 -1.26 -8.58 7.29
N ASN A 85 -2.53 -8.54 7.70
CA ASN A 85 -3.45 -9.67 7.55
C ASN A 85 -3.74 -9.92 6.05
N LYS A 86 -3.31 -11.07 5.53
CA LYS A 86 -3.38 -11.46 4.11
C LYS A 86 -4.80 -11.67 3.56
N GLU A 87 -5.82 -11.76 4.42
CA GLU A 87 -7.22 -11.89 4.03
C GLU A 87 -7.93 -10.53 3.92
N LYS A 88 -7.31 -9.46 4.43
CA LYS A 88 -7.92 -8.12 4.48
C LYS A 88 -7.05 -7.04 3.83
N TRP A 89 -5.81 -7.37 3.51
CA TRP A 89 -4.84 -6.46 2.94
C TRP A 89 -4.16 -7.12 1.73
N VAL A 90 -3.59 -6.30 0.87
CA VAL A 90 -2.79 -6.71 -0.29
C VAL A 90 -1.58 -5.77 -0.39
N SER A 91 -0.42 -6.31 -0.78
CA SER A 91 0.76 -5.50 -1.08
C SER A 91 0.78 -5.18 -2.57
N ILE A 92 1.05 -3.94 -2.91
CA ILE A 92 1.20 -3.45 -4.29
C ILE A 92 2.64 -2.95 -4.45
N ALA A 93 3.37 -3.39 -5.46
CA ALA A 93 4.69 -2.86 -5.75
C ALA A 93 4.61 -1.43 -6.31
N LEU A 94 5.48 -0.56 -5.80
CA LEU A 94 5.69 0.80 -6.31
C LEU A 94 6.93 0.83 -7.22
N ASP A 95 7.00 -0.09 -8.19
CA ASP A 95 8.12 -0.28 -9.12
C ASP A 95 7.73 -0.03 -10.59
N GLY A 96 6.55 0.55 -10.81
CA GLY A 96 5.97 0.79 -12.13
C GLY A 96 5.28 -0.42 -12.77
N SER A 97 5.23 -1.58 -12.12
CA SER A 97 4.51 -2.76 -12.64
C SER A 97 2.99 -2.64 -12.56
N VAL A 98 2.47 -1.74 -11.72
CA VAL A 98 1.04 -1.47 -11.54
C VAL A 98 0.69 -0.07 -12.03
N PRO A 99 -0.34 0.10 -12.87
CA PRO A 99 -0.77 1.43 -13.32
C PRO A 99 -1.19 2.33 -12.16
N ASP A 100 -0.78 3.59 -12.22
CA ASP A 100 -1.04 4.59 -11.18
C ASP A 100 -2.52 4.72 -10.81
N ASP A 101 -3.41 4.68 -11.80
CA ASP A 101 -4.85 4.79 -11.55
C ASP A 101 -5.40 3.57 -10.80
N GLU A 102 -4.83 2.37 -10.99
CA GLU A 102 -5.20 1.19 -10.21
C GLU A 102 -4.73 1.32 -8.76
N ILE A 103 -3.52 1.85 -8.54
CA ILE A 103 -2.99 2.15 -7.20
C ILE A 103 -3.91 3.15 -6.48
N LYS A 104 -4.24 4.27 -7.13
CA LYS A 104 -5.12 5.31 -6.59
C LYS A 104 -6.51 4.76 -6.25
N ASN A 105 -7.10 3.97 -7.14
CA ASN A 105 -8.41 3.35 -6.93
C ASN A 105 -8.42 2.41 -5.70
N LEU A 106 -7.41 1.55 -5.58
CA LEU A 106 -7.30 0.62 -4.43
C LEU A 106 -7.02 1.35 -3.12
N LEU A 107 -6.21 2.41 -3.16
CA LEU A 107 -5.97 3.27 -2.00
C LEU A 107 -7.25 3.99 -1.56
N ASP A 108 -8.05 4.51 -2.50
CA ASP A 108 -9.34 5.13 -2.23
C ASP A 108 -10.36 4.16 -1.63
N MET A 109 -10.41 2.93 -2.15
CA MET A 109 -11.21 1.86 -1.56
C MET A 109 -10.79 1.57 -0.12
N SER A 110 -9.49 1.45 0.13
CA SER A 110 -8.95 1.22 1.48
C SER A 110 -9.29 2.36 2.43
N TYR A 111 -9.16 3.62 1.98
CA TYR A 111 -9.53 4.81 2.73
C TYR A 111 -11.00 4.76 3.15
N LYS A 112 -11.91 4.44 2.22
CA LYS A 112 -13.35 4.30 2.49
C LYS A 112 -13.66 3.15 3.45
N LEU A 113 -13.01 1.99 3.29
CA LEU A 113 -13.17 0.80 4.15
C LEU A 113 -12.73 1.01 5.60
N THR A 114 -12.00 2.08 5.88
CA THR A 114 -11.39 2.37 7.19
C THR A 114 -11.84 3.71 7.79
N ARG A 115 -12.79 4.39 7.15
CA ARG A 115 -13.25 5.74 7.53
C ARG A 115 -14.04 5.80 8.84
N LYS A 116 -14.70 4.70 9.24
CA LYS A 116 -15.37 4.58 10.54
C LYS A 116 -14.36 4.24 11.62
#